data_AF-A0A959CUV1-F1
#
_entry.id   AF-A0A959CUV1-F1
#
_cell.length_a   1.000
_cell.length_b   1.000
_cell.length_c   1.000
_cell.angle_alpha   90.00
_cell.angle_beta   90.00
_cell.angle_gamma   90.00
#
_symmetry.space_group_name_H-M   'P 1'
#
loop_
_entity.id
_entity.type
_entity.pdbx_description
1 polymer ?
#
loop_
_entity_poly.entity_id
_entity_poly.type
_entity_poly.pdbx_seq_one_letter_code
_entity_poly.pdbx_strand_id
1 'polypeptide(L)' 'MAQAFTPSGQLVYSGRWNAANGDIMQVDLSSLPSGIYWYRVVTDKKQYEGKLIKH' A
#
# COMPACT_ATOMS: atom_id res chain seq x y z
N MET A 1 -7.73 -0.94 5.94
CA MET A 1 -7.63 -0.16 4.68
C MET A 1 -6.16 0.02 4.37
N ALA A 2 -5.78 -0.06 3.11
CA ALA A 2 -4.42 0.27 2.71
C ALA A 2 -4.38 1.14 1.48
N GLN A 3 -3.31 1.91 1.42
CA GLN A 3 -3.11 2.97 0.46
C GLN A 3 -1.65 3.02 0.08
N ALA A 4 -1.37 3.37 -1.17
CA ALA A 4 -0.02 3.71 -1.63
C ALA A 4 -0.02 5.07 -2.31
N PHE A 5 1.09 5.80 -2.15
CA PHE A 5 1.24 7.18 -2.57
C PHE A 5 2.56 7.37 -3.32
N THR A 6 2.57 8.30 -4.28
CA THR A 6 3.79 8.83 -4.89
C THR A 6 4.58 9.68 -3.87
N PRO A 7 5.83 10.08 -4.17
CA PRO A 7 6.58 11.01 -3.32
C PRO A 7 5.92 12.39 -3.17
N SER A 8 5.11 12.80 -4.15
CA SER A 8 4.32 14.04 -4.10
C SER A 8 3.03 13.91 -3.28
N GLY A 9 2.74 12.72 -2.72
CA GLY A 9 1.54 12.46 -1.92
C GLY A 9 0.29 12.08 -2.72
N GLN A 10 0.42 11.87 -4.04
CA GLN A 10 -0.70 11.42 -4.87
C GLN A 10 -1.02 9.95 -4.59
N LEU A 11 -2.29 9.65 -4.31
CA LEU A 11 -2.79 8.29 -4.12
C LEU A 11 -2.72 7.50 -5.44
N VAL A 12 -2.05 6.35 -5.44
CA VAL A 12 -1.93 5.44 -6.59
C VAL A 12 -2.59 4.08 -6.36
N TYR A 13 -2.86 3.74 -5.10
CA TYR A 13 -3.60 2.54 -4.74
C TYR A 13 -4.46 2.80 -3.50
N SER A 14 -5.66 2.21 -3.46
CA SER A 14 -6.53 2.20 -2.28
C SER A 14 -7.33 0.91 -2.25
N GLY A 15 -7.29 0.19 -1.14
CA GLY A 15 -8.01 -1.06 -0.94
C GLY A 15 -8.55 -1.16 0.48
N ARG A 16 -9.80 -1.64 0.61
CA ARG A 16 -10.33 -2.08 1.91
C ARG A 16 -10.23 -3.59 1.98
N TRP A 17 -9.70 -4.08 3.09
CA TRP A 17 -9.36 -5.48 3.25
C TRP A 17 -9.98 -6.01 4.53
N ASN A 18 -10.61 -7.17 4.44
CA ASN A 18 -11.10 -7.93 5.57
C ASN A 18 -10.11 -9.07 5.80
N ALA A 19 -9.12 -8.85 6.68
CA ALA A 19 -8.17 -9.87 7.07
C ALA A 19 -8.87 -10.86 8.02
N ALA A 20 -9.65 -11.79 7.48
CA ALA A 20 -10.35 -12.76 8.30
C ALA A 20 -9.45 -13.92 8.73
N ASN A 21 -8.45 -14.33 7.92
CA ASN A 21 -7.76 -15.62 8.12
C ASN A 21 -6.24 -15.62 7.84
N GLY A 22 -5.52 -14.55 8.16
CA GLY A 22 -4.06 -14.54 7.96
C GLY A 22 -3.61 -14.62 6.50
N ASP A 23 -4.51 -14.32 5.56
CA ASP A 23 -4.22 -14.32 4.13
C ASP A 23 -3.12 -13.31 3.78
N ILE A 24 -2.21 -13.74 2.90
CA ILE A 24 -1.20 -12.86 2.34
C ILE A 24 -1.88 -11.94 1.32
N MET A 25 -1.73 -10.64 1.55
CA MET A 25 -2.25 -9.62 0.64
C MET A 25 -1.22 -9.29 -0.43
N GLN A 26 -1.64 -9.36 -1.69
CA GLN A 26 -0.83 -8.93 -2.82
C GLN A 26 -1.46 -7.68 -3.45
N VAL A 27 -0.60 -6.72 -3.77
CA VAL A 27 -0.98 -5.51 -4.49
C VAL A 27 -0.20 -5.51 -5.80
N ASP A 28 -0.92 -5.45 -6.92
CA ASP A 28 -0.31 -5.30 -8.23
C ASP A 28 0.05 -3.83 -8.46
N LEU A 29 1.35 -3.57 -8.61
CA LEU A 29 1.93 -2.26 -8.91
C LEU A 29 2.64 -2.26 -10.28
N SER A 30 2.40 -3.27 -11.12
CA SER A 30 3.08 -3.44 -12.42
C SER A 30 2.89 -2.25 -13.36
N SER A 31 1.71 -1.61 -13.32
CA SER A 31 1.37 -0.45 -14.14
C SER A 31 2.05 0.85 -13.69
N LEU A 32 2.65 0.87 -12.49
CA LEU A 32 3.32 2.06 -11.97
C LEU A 32 4.75 2.17 -12.51
N PRO A 33 5.22 3.38 -12.82
CA PRO A 33 6.61 3.60 -13.22
C PRO A 33 7.58 3.22 -12.09
N SER A 34 8.83 2.94 -12.44
CA SER A 34 9.90 2.76 -11.46
C SER A 34 10.06 4.04 -10.61
N GLY A 35 10.33 3.87 -9.31
CA GLY A 35 10.38 4.99 -8.38
C GLY A 35 10.15 4.61 -6.93
N ILE A 36 10.09 5.64 -6.09
CA ILE A 36 9.82 5.51 -4.65
C ILE A 36 8.34 5.73 -4.41
N TYR A 37 7.74 4.84 -3.61
CA TYR A 37 6.36 4.94 -3.16
C TYR A 37 6.30 4.79 -1.65
N TRP A 38 5.26 5.37 -1.05
CA TRP A 38 4.97 5.20 0.37
C TRP A 38 3.67 4.44 0.51
N TYR A 39 3.59 3.51 1.45
CA TYR A 39 2.36 2.81 1.75
C TYR A 39 1.94 3.04 3.20
N ARG A 40 0.62 2.99 3.41
CA ARG A 40 -0.02 3.00 4.71
C ARG A 40 -1.03 1.88 4.78
N VAL A 41 -1.00 1.11 5.87
CA VAL A 41 -2.00 0.09 6.20
C VAL A 41 -2.60 0.44 7.55
N VAL A 42 -3.89 0.70 7.57
CA VAL A 42 -4.67 0.99 8.77
C VAL A 42 -5.56 -0.21 9.09
N THR A 43 -5.36 -0.79 10.26
CA THR A 43 -6.25 -1.79 10.87
C THR A 43 -7.10 -1.11 11.94
N ASP A 44 -8.06 -1.84 12.50
CA ASP A 44 -8.83 -1.41 13.68
C ASP A 44 -7.94 -1.10 14.90
N LYS A 45 -6.78 -1.77 15.01
CA LYS A 45 -5.90 -1.69 16.18
C LYS A 45 -4.65 -0.83 15.98
N LYS A 46 -4.18 -0.70 14.74
CA LYS A 46 -2.85 -0.14 14.45
C LYS A 46 -2.71 0.38 13.02
N GLN A 47 -1.84 1.37 12.88
CA GLN A 47 -1.35 1.85 11.59
C GLN A 47 0.09 1.38 11.36
N TYR A 48 0.36 0.98 10.13
CA TYR A 48 1.68 0.60 9.63
C TYR A 48 2.00 1.46 8.42
N GLU A 49 3.25 1.88 8.29
CA GLU A 49 3.71 2.70 7.18
C GLU A 49 5.07 2.20 6.71
N GLY A 50 5.38 2.42 5.45
CA GLY A 50 6.68 2.07 4.90
C GLY A 50 6.94 2.64 3.52
N LYS A 51 8.18 2.44 3.07
CA LYS A 51 8.68 2.87 1.77
C LYS A 51 8.86 1.66 0.86
N LEU A 52 8.42 1.77 -0.37
CA LEU A 52 8.61 0.80 -1.44
C LEU A 52 9.48 1.43 -2.54
N ILE A 53 10.46 0.67 -3.04
CA ILE A 53 11.33 1.09 -4.14
C ILE A 53 11.09 0.11 -5.29
N LYS A 54 10.52 0.62 -6.39
CA LYS A 54 10.27 -0.16 -7.60
C LYS A 54 11.37 0.12 -8.62
N HIS A 55 12.03 -0.93 -9.10
CA HIS A 55 13.01 -0.90 -10.18
C HIS A 55 12.33 -1.07 -11.54
#